data_AF-A0A451AGY0-F1
#
_entry.id   AF-A0A451AGY0-F1
#
_cell.length_a   1.000
_cell.length_b   1.000
_cell.length_c   1.000
_cell.angle_alpha   90.00
_cell.angle_beta   90.00
_cell.angle_gamma   90.00
#
_symmetry.space_group_name_H-M   'P 1'
#
loop_
_entity.id
_entity.type
_entity.pdbx_description
1 polymer ?
#
loop_
_entity_poly.entity_id
_entity_poly.type
_entity_poly.pdbx_seq_one_letter_code
_entity_poly.pdbx_strand_id
1 'polypeptide(L)' 'MLKNIHIYSRKIICWEVHEQESAVHAGELIGKGCLLEGIRQGGLVLHSDNGSPMKGATMLATLQ' A
#
# COMPACT_ATOMS: atom_id res chain seq x y z
N MET A 1 -8.88 -1.10 8.28
CA MET A 1 -9.13 -1.52 6.89
C MET A 1 -8.12 -0.79 6.01
N LEU A 2 -7.31 -1.52 5.24
CA LEU A 2 -6.32 -0.97 4.32
C LEU A 2 -6.82 -1.16 2.88
N LYS A 3 -6.58 -0.18 1.99
CA LYS A 3 -7.00 -0.21 0.58
C LYS A 3 -5.88 0.31 -0.31
N ASN A 4 -5.72 -0.30 -1.48
CA ASN A 4 -4.85 0.17 -2.55
C ASN A 4 -5.70 0.53 -3.77
N ILE A 5 -5.51 1.75 -4.29
CA ILE A 5 -6.31 2.31 -5.38
C ILE A 5 -5.39 2.81 -6.48
N HIS A 6 -5.69 2.45 -7.72
CA HIS A 6 -5.09 3.06 -8.88
C HIS A 6 -5.72 4.44 -9.15
N ILE A 7 -4.97 5.52 -8.93
CA ILE A 7 -5.50 6.89 -8.95
C ILE A 7 -6.09 7.26 -10.32
N TYR A 8 -5.43 6.90 -11.41
CA TYR A 8 -5.86 7.28 -12.77
C TYR A 8 -7.20 6.64 -13.16
N SER A 9 -7.41 5.36 -12.80
CA SER A 9 -8.63 4.63 -13.17
C SER A 9 -9.68 4.57 -12.07
N ARG A 10 -9.35 5.04 -10.86
CA ARG A 10 -10.14 4.87 -9.62
C ARG A 10 -10.46 3.41 -9.28
N LYS A 11 -9.72 2.47 -9.85
CA LYS A 11 -9.87 1.03 -9.59
C LYS A 11 -9.31 0.70 -8.21
N ILE A 12 -10.09 0.01 -7.39
CA ILE A 12 -9.57 -0.64 -6.16
C ILE A 12 -8.80 -1.89 -6.61
N ILE A 13 -7.50 -1.94 -6.34
CA ILE A 13 -6.62 -3.04 -6.73
C ILE A 13 -6.68 -4.15 -5.68
N CYS A 14 -6.54 -3.80 -4.39
CA CYS A 14 -6.64 -4.73 -3.29
C CYS A 14 -7.09 -4.03 -2.00
N TRP A 15 -7.61 -4.80 -1.06
CA TRP A 15 -8.01 -4.32 0.27
C TRP A 15 -7.94 -5.47 1.27
N GLU A 16 -7.63 -5.14 2.52
CA GLU A 16 -7.59 -6.11 3.61
C GLU A 16 -8.11 -5.49 4.91
N VAL A 17 -8.74 -6.33 5.73
CA VAL A 17 -9.18 -5.97 7.08
C VAL A 17 -8.29 -6.69 8.06
N HIS A 18 -7.64 -5.91 8.91
CA HIS A 18 -6.76 -6.36 9.98
C HIS A 18 -7.31 -5.82 11.28
N GLU A 19 -7.14 -6.56 12.38
CA GLU A 19 -7.57 -6.15 13.71
C GLU A 19 -6.84 -4.88 14.19
N GLN A 20 -5.62 -4.67 13.70
CA GLN A 20 -4.76 -3.55 14.09
C GLN A 20 -4.10 -2.91 12.86
N GLU A 21 -3.84 -1.60 12.97
CA GLU A 21 -3.09 -0.85 11.98
C GLU A 21 -1.58 -1.11 12.16
N SER A 22 -0.93 -1.58 11.10
CA SER A 22 0.49 -1.94 11.11
C SER A 22 1.13 -1.67 9.76
N ALA A 23 2.36 -1.13 9.79
CA ALA A 23 3.17 -0.91 8.58
C ALA A 23 3.52 -2.22 7.86
N VAL A 24 3.54 -3.35 8.57
CA VAL A 24 3.77 -4.69 7.98
C VAL A 24 2.60 -5.07 7.07
N HIS A 25 1.37 -5.04 7.61
CA HIS A 25 0.15 -5.34 6.84
C HIS A 25 0.02 -4.43 5.61
N ALA A 26 0.43 -3.17 5.77
CA ALA A 26 0.38 -2.20 4.69
C ALA A 26 1.44 -2.46 3.60
N GLY A 27 2.66 -2.85 3.98
CA GLY A 27 3.70 -3.27 3.05
C GLY A 27 3.31 -4.53 2.27
N GLU A 28 2.77 -5.54 2.97
CA GLU A 28 2.25 -6.77 2.34
C GLU A 28 1.12 -6.47 1.33
N LEU A 29 0.18 -5.60 1.71
CA LEU A 29 -0.93 -5.20 0.84
C LEU A 29 -0.43 -4.48 -0.43
N ILE A 30 0.59 -3.62 -0.31
CA ILE A 30 1.23 -2.98 -1.46
C ILE A 30 1.92 -4.01 -2.34
N GLY A 31 2.68 -4.95 -1.76
CA GLY A 31 3.36 -6.00 -2.51
C GLY A 31 2.38 -6.83 -3.34
N LYS A 32 1.25 -7.22 -2.74
CA LYS A 32 0.14 -7.89 -3.45
C LYS A 32 -0.41 -7.03 -4.59
N GLY A 33 -0.65 -5.74 -4.34
CA GLY A 33 -1.12 -4.81 -5.36
C GLY A 33 -0.16 -4.66 -6.54
N CYS A 34 1.15 -4.57 -6.28
CA CYS A 34 2.17 -4.46 -7.32
C CYS A 34 2.24 -5.74 -8.17
N LEU A 35 2.15 -6.91 -7.54
CA LEU A 35 2.13 -8.20 -8.24
C LEU A 35 0.90 -8.33 -9.15
N LEU A 36 -0.28 -7.93 -8.68
CA LEU A 36 -1.53 -8.00 -9.45
C LEU A 36 -1.52 -7.09 -10.68
N GLU A 37 -0.92 -5.91 -10.56
CA GLU A 37 -0.86 -4.93 -11.66
C GLU A 37 0.44 -5.01 -12.48
N GLY A 38 1.37 -5.91 -12.13
CA GLY A 38 2.67 -6.05 -12.81
C GLY A 38 3.59 -4.82 -12.67
N ILE A 39 3.47 -4.05 -11.58
CA ILE A 39 4.19 -2.80 -11.37
C ILE A 39 5.56 -3.08 -10.73
N ARG A 40 6.63 -2.53 -11.32
CA ARG A 40 7.96 -2.53 -10.71
C ARG A 40 8.03 -1.47 -9.62
N GLN A 41 8.56 -1.85 -8.45
CA GLN A 41 8.61 -1.01 -7.24
C GLN A 41 9.21 0.40 -7.47
N GLY A 42 10.15 0.56 -8.41
CA GLY A 42 10.79 1.85 -8.72
C GLY A 42 9.89 2.91 -9.37
N GLY A 43 8.67 2.57 -9.79
CA GLY A 43 7.69 3.51 -10.38
C GLY A 43 6.49 3.82 -9.47
N LEU A 44 6.50 3.33 -8.24
CA LEU A 44 5.34 3.39 -7.36
C LEU A 44 5.31 4.71 -6.57
N VAL A 45 4.24 5.48 -6.73
CA VAL A 45 3.95 6.65 -5.88
C VAL A 45 2.88 6.25 -4.88
N LEU A 46 3.26 6.22 -3.60
CA LEU A 46 2.37 5.88 -2.50
C LEU A 46 1.79 7.14 -1.87
N HIS A 47 0.48 7.15 -1.66
CA HIS A 47 -0.21 8.17 -0.90
C HIS A 47 -0.95 7.50 0.25
N SER A 48 -0.48 7.71 1.47
CA SER A 48 -1.23 7.39 2.69
C SER A 48 -2.07 8.59 3.05
N ASP A 49 -3.35 8.39 3.37
CA ASP A 49 -4.09 9.40 4.11
C ASP A 49 -3.52 9.49 5.54
N ASN A 50 -3.50 10.70 6.10
CA ASN A 50 -2.73 11.06 7.28
C ASN A 50 -3.32 10.53 8.61
N GLY A 51 -3.56 9.22 8.72
CA GLY A 51 -3.68 8.53 10.01
C GLY A 51 -2.29 8.08 10.46
N SER A 52 -1.74 8.63 11.54
CA SER A 52 -0.50 8.09 12.14
C SER A 52 -0.78 6.67 12.67
N PRO A 53 -0.05 5.61 12.23
CA PRO A 53 1.41 5.41 12.37
C PRO A 53 2.19 5.21 11.05
N MET A 54 1.55 5.25 9.88
CA MET A 54 2.19 4.97 8.60
C MET A 54 2.72 6.24 7.92
N LYS A 55 3.78 6.82 8.46
CA LYS A 55 4.57 7.78 7.67
C LYS A 55 5.14 7.03 6.47
N GLY A 56 4.91 7.51 5.25
CA GLY A 56 5.29 6.81 4.00
C GLY A 56 6.75 6.33 3.92
N ALA A 57 7.65 6.91 4.71
CA ALA A 57 9.03 6.45 4.88
C ALA A 57 9.16 5.04 5.49
N THR A 58 8.29 4.66 6.44
CA THR A 58 8.30 3.33 7.06
C THR A 58 7.76 2.26 6.09
N MET A 59 6.79 2.62 5.25
CA MET A 59 6.21 1.75 4.22
C MET A 59 7.21 1.43 3.10
N LEU A 60 8.01 2.42 2.67
CA LEU A 60 9.10 2.22 1.73
C LEU A 60 10.20 1.30 2.29
N ALA A 61 10.47 1.38 3.60
CA ALA A 61 11.42 0.50 4.26
C ALA A 61 10.94 -0.97 4.34
N THR A 62 9.63 -1.22 4.47
CA THR A 62 9.07 -2.58 4.41
C THR A 62 8.98 -3.17 2.99
N LEU A 63 9.24 -2.37 1.95
CA LEU A 63 9.22 -2.82 0.55
C LEU A 63 10.61 -3.18 0.00
N GLN A 64 11.66 -3.12 0.83
CA GLN A 64 13.02 -3.55 0.49
C GLN A 64 13.21 -5.06 0.59
#